data_AF-A0A2E0UDF9-F1
#
_entry.id   AF-A0A2E0UDF9-F1
#
_cell.length_a   1.000
_cell.length_b   1.000
_cell.length_c   1.000
_cell.angle_alpha   90.00
_cell.angle_beta   90.00
_cell.angle_gamma   90.00
#
_symmetry.space_group_name_H-M   'P 1'
#
loop_
_entity.id
_entity.type
_entity.pdbx_description
1 polymer ?
#
loop_
_entity_poly.entity_id
_entity_poly.type
_entity_poly.pdbx_seq_one_letter_code
_entity_poly.pdbx_strand_id
1 'polypeptide(L)' 'HHPEKELRELGADFQCTHRRRDPLANHWEVDGNIVTGQNQNAGPMVAREIMKLLDEKVGV' A
#
# COMPACT_ATOMS: atom_id res chain seq x y z
N HIS A 1 -2.95 9.13 -18.67
CA HIS A 1 -2.90 9.13 -17.21
C HIS A 1 -2.57 7.73 -16.73
N HIS A 2 -1.38 7.53 -16.16
CA HIS A 2 -0.96 6.25 -15.58
C HIS A 2 -0.58 6.52 -14.13
N PRO A 3 -1.27 5.94 -13.13
CA PRO A 3 -1.12 6.30 -11.73
C PRO A 3 0.34 6.27 -11.23
N GLU A 4 1.10 5.23 -11.61
CA GLU A 4 2.53 5.16 -11.25
C GLU A 4 3.33 6.37 -11.73
N LYS A 5 3.11 6.79 -12.99
CA LYS A 5 3.88 7.89 -13.58
C LYS A 5 3.63 9.18 -12.82
N GLU A 6 2.36 9.46 -12.51
CA GLU A 6 1.94 10.66 -11.79
C GLU A 6 2.47 10.66 -10.35
N LEU A 7 2.45 9.51 -9.67
CA LEU A 7 3.02 9.37 -8.33
C LEU A 7 4.54 9.62 -8.32
N ARG A 8 5.27 9.08 -9.30
CA ARG A 8 6.72 9.32 -9.43
C ARG A 8 7.03 10.77 -9.77
N GLU A 9 6.23 11.43 -10.62
CA GLU A 9 6.38 12.85 -10.95
C GLU A 9 6.19 13.76 -9.72
N LEU A 10 5.34 13.35 -8.78
CA LEU A 10 5.15 14.03 -7.49
C LEU A 10 6.21 13.66 -6.44
N GLY A 11 7.19 12.82 -6.78
CA GLY A 11 8.30 12.43 -5.90
C GLY A 11 7.99 11.28 -4.94
N ALA A 12 6.88 10.55 -5.15
CA ALA A 12 6.60 9.37 -4.34
C ALA A 12 7.55 8.22 -4.69
N ASP A 13 7.97 7.47 -3.66
CA ASP A 13 8.69 6.21 -3.84
C ASP A 13 7.70 5.09 -4.20
N PHE A 14 7.41 4.96 -5.50
CA PHE A 14 6.43 3.97 -5.98
C PHE A 14 6.99 2.54 -5.90
N GLN A 15 6.38 1.74 -5.03
CA GLN A 15 6.68 0.33 -4.81
C GLN A 15 5.59 -0.57 -5.42
N CYS A 16 6.01 -1.63 -6.11
CA CYS A 16 5.11 -2.58 -6.78
C CYS A 16 5.83 -3.92 -6.97
N THR A 17 5.11 -5.04 -6.81
CA THR A 17 5.66 -6.36 -7.14
C THR A 17 5.10 -6.84 -8.48
N HIS A 18 5.94 -6.88 -9.51
CA HIS A 18 5.59 -7.49 -10.79
C HIS A 18 5.85 -9.01 -10.71
N ARG A 19 4.78 -9.80 -10.73
CA ARG A 19 4.88 -11.27 -10.90
C ARG A 19 4.41 -11.65 -12.30
N ARG A 20 4.89 -12.80 -12.79
CA ARG A 20 4.41 -13.43 -14.04
C ARG A 20 2.88 -13.64 -14.06
N ARG A 21 2.23 -13.60 -12.89
CA ARG A 21 0.78 -13.51 -12.68
C ARG A 21 0.49 -12.26 -11.82
N ASP A 22 0.55 -11.09 -12.44
CA ASP A 22 0.28 -9.79 -11.80
C ASP A 22 -1.08 -9.73 -11.05
N PRO A 23 -2.16 -10.38 -11.54
CA PRO A 23 -3.42 -10.47 -10.78
C PRO A 23 -3.33 -11.25 -9.46
N LEU A 24 -2.22 -11.96 -9.18
CA LEU A 24 -1.95 -12.63 -7.91
C LEU A 24 -0.86 -11.90 -7.10
N ALA A 25 -0.37 -10.76 -7.57
CA ALA A 25 0.51 -9.92 -6.77
C ALA A 25 -0.25 -9.46 -5.53
N ASN A 26 0.38 -9.60 -4.37
CA ASN A 26 -0.10 -9.10 -3.10
C ASN A 26 1.05 -8.29 -2.50
N HIS A 27 0.93 -6.98 -2.59
CA HIS A 27 1.93 -6.04 -2.12
C HIS A 27 1.21 -4.84 -1.51
N TRP A 28 1.71 -4.39 -0.37
CA TRP A 28 1.22 -3.24 0.37
C TRP A 28 2.41 -2.60 1.07
N GLU A 29 2.32 -1.30 1.29
CA GLU A 29 3.35 -0.51 1.98
C GLU A 29 2.71 0.34 3.08
N VAL A 30 3.47 0.58 4.14
CA VAL A 30 3.12 1.48 5.23
C VAL A 30 4.20 2.54 5.34
N ASP A 31 3.84 3.80 5.11
CA ASP A 31 4.71 4.96 5.28
C ASP A 31 4.07 5.94 6.28
N GLY A 32 4.57 5.92 7.52
CA GLY A 32 4.00 6.70 8.62
C GLY A 32 2.52 6.36 8.85
N ASN A 33 1.63 7.31 8.51
CA ASN A 33 0.18 7.16 8.63
C ASN A 33 -0.52 6.83 7.30
N ILE A 34 0.22 6.59 6.22
CA ILE A 34 -0.31 6.24 4.90
C ILE A 34 -0.13 4.74 4.70
N VAL A 35 -1.23 4.04 4.41
CA VAL A 35 -1.21 2.61 4.06
C VAL A 35 -1.74 2.47 2.64
N THR A 36 -0.95 1.85 1.76
CA THR A 36 -1.32 1.63 0.35
C THR A 36 -1.25 0.16 -0.03
N GLY A 37 -2.01 -0.23 -1.06
CA GLY A 37 -2.00 -1.59 -1.61
C GLY A 37 -1.97 -1.53 -3.14
N GLN A 38 -1.20 -2.43 -3.75
CA GLN A 38 -1.01 -2.48 -5.20
C GLN A 38 -2.32 -2.77 -5.95
N ASN A 39 -3.17 -3.66 -5.42
CA ASN A 39 -4.41 -4.10 -6.05
C ASN A 39 -5.41 -4.63 -5.00
N GLN A 40 -6.56 -5.13 -5.47
CA GLN A 40 -7.64 -5.62 -4.61
C GLN A 40 -7.22 -6.77 -3.68
N ASN A 41 -6.23 -7.59 -4.05
CA ASN A 41 -5.75 -8.69 -3.21
C ASN A 41 -5.07 -8.20 -1.93
N ALA A 42 -4.53 -6.97 -1.94
CA ALA A 42 -3.89 -6.37 -0.78
C ALA A 42 -4.88 -5.81 0.24
N GLY A 43 -6.18 -5.73 -0.09
CA GLY A 43 -7.22 -5.14 0.75
C GLY A 43 -7.23 -5.63 2.21
N PRO A 44 -7.22 -6.96 2.46
CA PRO A 44 -7.15 -7.50 3.83
C PRO A 44 -5.88 -7.08 4.58
N MET A 45 -4.75 -6.96 3.90
CA MET A 45 -3.47 -6.57 4.50
C MET A 45 -3.46 -5.09 4.86
N VAL A 46 -3.93 -4.23 3.94
CA VAL A 46 -4.10 -2.79 4.16
C VAL A 46 -5.02 -2.53 5.37
N ALA A 47 -6.18 -3.19 5.42
CA ALA A 47 -7.11 -3.05 6.54
C ALA A 47 -6.47 -3.46 7.88
N ARG A 48 -5.70 -4.57 7.90
CA ARG A 48 -4.97 -5.01 9.10
C ARG A 48 -3.97 -3.97 9.58
N GLU A 49 -3.16 -3.40 8.69
CA GLU A 49 -2.15 -2.40 9.07
C GLU A 49 -2.82 -1.10 9.56
N ILE A 50 -3.93 -0.68 8.96
CA ILE A 50 -4.72 0.45 9.47
C ILE A 50 -5.19 0.20 10.91
N MET A 51 -5.74 -0.99 11.20
CA MET A 51 -6.21 -1.31 12.55
C MET A 51 -5.06 -1.32 13.57
N LYS A 52 -3.88 -1.81 13.20
CA LYS A 52 -2.68 -1.75 14.07
C LYS A 52 -2.26 -0.31 14.35
N LEU A 53 -2.18 0.54 13.31
CA LEU A 53 -1.83 1.96 13.48
C LEU A 53 -2.82 2.71 14.37
N LEU A 54 -4.11 2.32 14.36
CA LEU A 54 -5.11 2.89 15.25
C LEU A 54 -4.94 2.40 16.69
N ASP A 55 -4.69 1.11 16.88
CA ASP A 55 -4.45 0.52 18.21
C ASP A 55 -3.22 1.15 18.89
N GLU A 56 -2.11 1.27 18.15
CA GLU A 56 -0.88 1.92 18.62
C GLU A 56 -1.10 3.40 19.01
N LYS A 57 -2.04 4.10 18.36
CA LYS A 57 -2.39 5.49 18.68
C LYS A 57 -3.34 5.62 19.87
N VAL A 58 -4.17 4.62 20.13
CA VAL A 58 -5.12 4.61 21.25
C VAL A 58 -4.47 4.11 22.54
N GLY A 59 -3.41 3.31 22.44
CA GLY A 59 -2.55 2.92 23.57
C GLY A 59 -1.79 4.12 24.16
N VAL A 60 -2.48 4.89 25.00
CA VAL A 60 -1.94 5.88 25.95
C VAL A 60 -2.03 5.31 27.36
#